data_AF-A0A094DJZ5-F1
#
_entry.id   AF-A0A094DJZ5-F1
#
_cell.length_a   1.000
_cell.length_b   1.000
_cell.length_c   1.000
_cell.angle_alpha   90.00
_cell.angle_beta   90.00
_cell.angle_gamma   90.00
#
_symmetry.space_group_name_H-M   'P 1'
#
loop_
_entity.id
_entity.type
_entity.pdbx_description
1 polymer ?
#
loop_
_entity_poly.entity_id
_entity_poly.type
_entity_poly.pdbx_seq_one_letter_code
_entity_poly.pdbx_strand_id
1 'polypeptide(L)'
;MMCVLRFRTVWGVKPGRITSIGRNGSPVSKLRATVGLPASNKCIHIEWPDCAGMKPENHLKRYHRQSKNAKSSGLLKLTCKAASVDGWSIEESVEFFSGTLVADAEEGLAGKVCHGTHRNWSFFSPYNTATILTQVPELKVTLDISHHVGHIHAGVGTTQASKCPDPTNPVFDLERQFFGKQVITQFDKSKPITFVPEYGPFPYHAIGSVFSFSEFADKEGSRLQPLFEQ
;
A
#
# COMPACT_ATOMS: atom_id res chain seq x y z
N MET A 1 -20.76 -9.50 14.78
CA MET A 1 -21.27 -9.18 13.43
C MET A 1 -20.14 -8.51 12.66
N MET A 2 -19.19 -9.30 12.16
CA MET A 2 -17.97 -8.79 11.52
C MET A 2 -18.13 -8.92 10.01
N CYS A 3 -18.01 -7.76 9.37
CA CYS A 3 -18.12 -7.59 7.94
C CYS A 3 -16.99 -8.40 7.30
N VAL A 4 -17.34 -9.45 6.55
CA VAL A 4 -16.51 -9.89 5.43
C VAL A 4 -16.37 -8.64 4.55
N LEU A 5 -15.30 -7.87 4.74
CA LEU A 5 -14.86 -6.93 3.72
C LEU A 5 -14.37 -7.81 2.58
N ARG A 6 -15.34 -8.27 1.78
CA ARG A 6 -15.12 -8.50 0.36
C ARG A 6 -14.64 -7.15 -0.13
N PHE A 7 -13.32 -6.99 -0.18
CA PHE A 7 -12.73 -6.24 -1.26
C PHE A 7 -13.15 -6.98 -2.53
N ARG A 8 -14.39 -6.70 -2.97
CA ARG A 8 -14.66 -6.53 -4.39
C ARG A 8 -13.70 -5.43 -4.78
N THR A 9 -12.48 -5.83 -5.06
CA THR A 9 -11.76 -5.15 -6.10
C THR A 9 -12.75 -5.07 -7.24
N VAL A 10 -13.16 -3.85 -7.56
CA VAL A 10 -13.97 -3.58 -8.73
C VAL A 10 -13.04 -3.80 -9.92
N TRP A 11 -12.64 -5.06 -10.15
CA TRP A 11 -11.96 -5.48 -11.37
C TRP A 11 -13.04 -5.90 -12.36
N GLY A 12 -13.85 -4.91 -12.76
CA GLY A 12 -14.53 -4.90 -14.05
C GLY A 12 -13.59 -4.38 -15.16
N VAL A 13 -12.29 -4.66 -15.07
CA VAL A 13 -11.29 -4.18 -16.04
C VAL A 13 -10.57 -5.40 -16.62
N LYS A 14 -10.75 -5.59 -17.94
CA LYS A 14 -10.06 -6.60 -18.73
C LYS A 14 -8.54 -6.55 -18.47
N PRO A 15 -7.84 -7.70 -18.50
CA PRO A 15 -6.41 -7.78 -18.21
C PRO A 15 -5.63 -6.88 -19.18
N GLY A 16 -5.11 -5.78 -18.66
CA GLY A 16 -4.48 -4.74 -19.47
C GLY A 16 -4.42 -3.37 -18.79
N ARG A 17 -4.16 -3.31 -17.47
CA ARG A 17 -4.02 -2.02 -16.79
C ARG A 17 -3.01 -2.11 -15.64
N ILE A 18 -1.73 -2.13 -16.02
CA ILE A 18 -0.61 -1.89 -15.12
C ILE A 18 -0.64 -0.39 -14.79
N THR A 19 -1.01 -0.03 -13.57
CA THR A 19 -0.77 1.31 -13.03
C THR A 19 0.58 1.31 -12.32
N SER A 20 1.66 1.56 -13.07
CA SER A 20 2.97 1.78 -12.49
C SER A 20 3.40 3.25 -12.59
N ILE A 21 4.13 3.65 -11.56
CA ILE A 21 4.64 4.99 -11.29
C ILE A 21 5.63 5.37 -12.39
N GLY A 22 5.24 6.29 -13.28
CA GLY A 22 6.08 6.74 -14.39
C GLY A 22 6.84 8.02 -14.06
N ARG A 23 8.19 7.96 -14.07
CA ARG A 23 9.02 9.15 -14.33
C ARG A 23 8.77 9.65 -15.76
N ASN A 24 8.92 10.95 -16.02
CA ASN A 24 8.82 11.49 -17.38
C ASN A 24 9.85 10.77 -18.28
N GLY A 25 9.41 10.21 -19.40
CA GLY A 25 10.24 9.42 -20.33
C GLY A 25 10.28 7.91 -20.05
N SER A 26 9.64 7.42 -19.00
CA SER A 26 9.53 5.97 -18.76
C SER A 26 8.70 5.27 -19.84
N PRO A 27 8.90 3.96 -20.07
CA PRO A 27 8.07 3.16 -20.99
C PRO A 27 6.57 3.33 -20.75
N VAL A 28 6.18 3.51 -19.49
CA VAL A 28 4.80 3.72 -19.05
C VAL A 28 4.26 5.07 -19.51
N SER A 29 5.06 6.14 -19.42
CA SER A 29 4.66 7.48 -19.89
C SER A 29 4.48 7.52 -21.41
N LYS A 30 5.33 6.81 -22.15
CA LYS A 30 5.22 6.65 -23.62
C LYS A 30 3.98 5.84 -23.98
N LEU A 31 3.78 4.70 -23.33
CA LEU A 31 2.61 3.85 -23.52
C LEU A 31 1.31 4.64 -23.27
N ARG A 32 1.27 5.44 -22.21
CA ARG A 32 0.10 6.26 -21.86
C ARG A 32 -0.26 7.27 -22.95
N ALA A 33 0.75 7.92 -23.53
CA ALA A 33 0.57 8.84 -24.65
C ALA A 33 0.04 8.11 -25.89
N THR A 34 0.57 6.91 -26.18
CA THR A 34 0.14 6.08 -27.32
C THR A 34 -1.32 5.63 -27.19
N VAL A 35 -1.80 5.32 -25.97
CA VAL A 35 -3.17 4.82 -25.74
C VAL A 35 -4.18 5.90 -25.32
N GLY A 36 -3.78 7.18 -25.30
CA GLY A 36 -4.68 8.30 -24.99
C GLY A 36 -5.23 8.34 -23.56
N LEU A 37 -4.54 7.70 -22.59
CA LEU A 37 -5.02 7.69 -21.19
C LEU A 37 -4.61 8.99 -20.46
N PRO A 38 -5.55 9.69 -19.80
CA PRO A 38 -5.24 10.91 -19.07
C PRO A 38 -4.42 10.63 -17.79
N ALA A 39 -3.64 11.63 -17.38
CA ALA A 39 -2.91 11.64 -16.13
C ALA A 39 -3.86 11.91 -14.95
N SER A 40 -4.39 10.88 -14.29
CA SER A 40 -5.28 11.11 -13.16
C SER A 40 -4.53 11.51 -11.88
N ASN A 41 -3.56 10.71 -11.44
CA ASN A 41 -2.80 10.92 -10.20
C ASN A 41 -1.30 10.66 -10.41
N LYS A 42 -0.43 11.42 -9.72
CA LYS A 42 1.01 11.12 -9.60
C LYS A 42 1.41 11.10 -8.14
N CYS A 43 2.19 10.10 -7.77
CA CYS A 43 2.80 10.04 -6.44
C CYS A 43 4.10 10.84 -6.47
N ILE A 44 4.18 11.88 -5.63
CA ILE A 44 5.43 12.53 -5.28
C ILE A 44 6.04 11.69 -4.16
N HIS A 45 7.17 11.06 -4.46
CA HIS A 45 7.98 10.44 -3.43
C HIS A 45 9.01 11.47 -2.99
N ILE A 46 8.93 11.89 -1.72
CA ILE A 46 9.99 12.73 -1.15
C ILE A 46 11.25 11.85 -1.03
N GLU A 47 11.13 10.63 -0.47
CA GLU A 47 12.29 9.76 -0.14
C GLU A 47 12.03 8.23 -0.21
N TRP A 48 13.14 7.47 -0.23
CA TRP A 48 13.32 6.00 -0.11
C TRP A 48 14.47 5.78 0.91
N PRO A 49 14.62 4.62 1.57
CA PRO A 49 14.93 4.42 3.01
C PRO A 49 16.30 4.89 3.57
N ASP A 50 17.10 5.66 2.84
CA ASP A 50 18.46 6.06 3.24
C ASP A 50 18.53 7.38 4.03
N CYS A 51 17.40 7.89 4.53
CA CYS A 51 17.28 9.25 5.07
C CYS A 51 16.96 9.31 6.58
N ALA A 52 17.21 8.23 7.32
CA ALA A 52 16.98 8.20 8.76
C ALA A 52 17.69 9.37 9.50
N GLY A 53 16.92 10.12 10.30
CA GLY A 53 17.43 11.20 11.14
C GLY A 53 17.62 12.56 10.44
N MET A 54 17.10 12.77 9.23
CA MET A 54 17.14 14.08 8.58
C MET A 54 16.12 15.06 9.20
N LYS A 55 16.49 16.35 9.25
CA LYS A 55 15.62 17.43 9.76
C LYS A 55 14.57 17.89 8.72
N PRO A 56 13.44 18.48 9.17
CA PRO A 56 12.38 19.02 8.30
C PRO A 56 12.88 19.85 7.10
N GLU A 57 13.86 20.73 7.32
CA GLU A 57 14.42 21.59 6.28
C GLU A 57 15.00 20.82 5.08
N ASN A 58 15.62 19.66 5.34
CA ASN A 58 16.23 18.84 4.28
C ASN A 58 15.14 18.19 3.42
N HIS A 59 14.10 17.68 4.08
CA HIS A 59 12.93 17.12 3.42
C HIS A 59 12.18 18.18 2.61
N LEU A 60 12.06 19.41 3.12
CA LEU A 60 11.45 20.53 2.41
C LEU A 60 12.19 20.88 1.13
N LYS A 61 13.53 21.01 1.17
CA LYS A 61 14.35 21.26 -0.03
C LYS A 61 14.11 20.20 -1.10
N ARG A 62 13.98 18.94 -0.67
CA ARG A 62 13.71 17.82 -1.57
C ARG A 62 12.27 17.83 -2.09
N TYR A 63 11.31 18.15 -1.24
CA TYR A 63 9.90 18.33 -1.60
C TYR A 63 9.75 19.38 -2.70
N HIS A 64 10.35 20.58 -2.54
CA HIS A 64 10.34 21.64 -3.56
C HIS A 64 10.84 21.14 -4.91
N ARG A 65 11.97 20.42 -4.93
CA ARG A 65 12.54 19.86 -6.17
C ARG A 65 11.56 18.88 -6.84
N GLN A 66 10.89 18.04 -6.06
CA GLN A 66 9.94 17.07 -6.59
C GLN A 66 8.62 17.70 -7.02
N SER A 67 8.18 18.75 -6.31
CA SER A 67 7.00 19.56 -6.64
C SER A 67 7.15 20.22 -8.02
N LYS A 68 8.32 20.83 -8.29
CA LYS A 68 8.70 21.35 -9.62
C LYS A 68 8.61 20.27 -10.72
N ASN A 69 9.13 19.07 -10.42
CA ASN A 69 9.06 17.94 -11.35
C ASN A 69 7.63 17.42 -11.57
N ALA A 70 6.73 17.59 -10.60
CA ALA A 70 5.34 17.17 -10.70
C ALA A 70 4.50 18.14 -11.54
N LYS A 71 4.77 19.45 -11.45
CA LYS A 71 4.11 20.50 -12.24
C LYS A 71 4.15 20.25 -13.75
N SER A 72 5.29 19.79 -14.27
CA SER A 72 5.48 19.52 -15.71
C SER A 72 4.60 18.39 -16.28
N SER A 73 3.86 17.67 -15.43
CA SER A 73 3.06 16.51 -15.84
C SER A 73 1.57 16.78 -16.06
N GLY A 74 1.08 18.01 -15.84
CA GLY A 74 -0.30 18.42 -16.17
C GLY A 74 -1.41 17.68 -15.38
N LEU A 75 -1.17 17.39 -14.11
CA LEU A 75 -1.99 16.48 -13.31
C LEU A 75 -3.13 17.15 -12.51
N LEU A 76 -4.16 16.35 -12.23
CA LEU A 76 -5.33 16.76 -11.45
C LEU A 76 -5.14 16.61 -9.93
N LYS A 77 -4.43 15.57 -9.46
CA LYS A 77 -4.13 15.35 -8.02
C LYS A 77 -2.73 14.77 -7.81
N LEU A 78 -2.10 15.19 -6.72
CA LEU A 78 -0.78 14.72 -6.30
C LEU A 78 -0.88 14.06 -4.94
N THR A 79 -0.31 12.87 -4.79
CA THR A 79 -0.17 12.21 -3.49
C THR A 79 1.28 12.28 -3.07
N CYS A 80 1.57 12.95 -1.96
CA CYS A 80 2.89 12.99 -1.39
C CYS A 80 3.07 11.86 -0.39
N LYS A 81 4.00 10.93 -0.65
CA LYS A 81 4.37 9.88 0.30
C LYS A 81 5.84 10.05 0.67
N ALA A 82 6.12 9.90 1.95
CA ALA A 82 7.48 9.76 2.44
C ALA A 82 7.54 8.52 3.34
N ALA A 83 8.60 7.77 3.16
CA ALA A 83 8.92 6.59 3.95
C ALA A 83 10.27 6.90 4.60
N SER A 84 10.24 7.71 5.65
CA SER A 84 11.47 8.13 6.32
C SER A 84 11.39 7.87 7.82
N VAL A 85 12.42 7.21 8.34
CA VAL A 85 12.55 6.86 9.75
C VAL A 85 13.05 8.09 10.51
N ASP A 86 12.35 9.22 10.37
CA ASP A 86 12.84 10.51 10.83
C ASP A 86 12.73 10.68 12.34
N GLY A 87 11.77 10.01 12.99
CA GLY A 87 11.57 10.11 14.44
C GLY A 87 11.20 11.51 14.93
N TRP A 88 10.62 12.35 14.06
CA TRP A 88 10.30 13.74 14.34
C TRP A 88 9.33 13.94 15.51
N SER A 89 9.49 15.07 16.20
CA SER A 89 8.48 15.59 17.11
C SER A 89 7.23 16.06 16.33
N ILE A 90 6.17 16.38 17.08
CA ILE A 90 4.95 16.97 16.48
C ILE A 90 5.28 18.33 15.88
N GLU A 91 6.10 19.13 16.55
CA GLU A 91 6.51 20.48 16.13
C GLU A 91 7.33 20.42 14.85
N GLU A 92 8.31 19.51 14.76
CA GLU A 92 9.10 19.29 13.53
C GLU A 92 8.21 18.83 12.36
N SER A 93 7.21 17.99 12.64
CA SER A 93 6.24 17.57 11.63
C SER A 93 5.37 18.75 11.16
N VAL A 94 4.91 19.60 12.08
CA VAL A 94 4.13 20.80 11.78
C VAL A 94 4.94 21.81 10.96
N GLU A 95 6.22 22.00 11.30
CA GLU A 95 7.16 22.84 10.54
C GLU A 95 7.28 22.33 9.10
N PHE A 96 7.51 21.02 8.94
CA PHE A 96 7.59 20.40 7.63
C PHE A 96 6.30 20.61 6.83
N PHE A 97 5.13 20.26 7.36
CA PHE A 97 3.88 20.34 6.59
C PHE A 97 3.46 21.78 6.28
N SER A 98 3.71 22.72 7.20
CA SER A 98 3.48 24.14 6.94
C SER A 98 4.37 24.64 5.80
N GLY A 99 5.65 24.24 5.79
CA GLY A 99 6.56 24.54 4.68
C GLY A 99 6.10 23.95 3.35
N THR A 100 5.48 22.75 3.35
CA THR A 100 4.95 22.16 2.11
C THR A 100 3.77 22.94 1.54
N LEU A 101 2.93 23.57 2.36
CA LEU A 101 1.84 24.42 1.89
C LEU A 101 2.36 25.68 1.19
N VAL A 102 3.43 26.28 1.74
CA VAL A 102 4.11 27.42 1.10
C VAL A 102 4.70 26.99 -0.24
N ALA A 103 5.42 25.87 -0.28
CA ALA A 103 5.97 25.30 -1.50
C ALA A 103 4.89 25.00 -2.56
N ASP A 104 3.73 24.51 -2.14
CA ASP A 104 2.61 24.24 -3.03
C ASP A 104 2.01 25.52 -3.60
N ALA A 105 1.91 26.57 -2.80
CA ALA A 105 1.45 27.88 -3.25
C ALA A 105 2.41 28.47 -4.29
N GLU A 106 3.72 28.46 -4.01
CA GLU A 106 4.76 28.96 -4.94
C GLU A 106 4.73 28.23 -6.29
N GLU A 107 4.47 26.92 -6.27
CA GLU A 107 4.47 26.10 -7.49
C GLU A 107 3.12 26.08 -8.24
N GLY A 108 2.05 26.67 -7.67
CA GLY A 108 0.69 26.66 -8.23
C GLY A 108 -0.06 25.34 -8.02
N LEU A 109 0.33 24.59 -6.99
CA LEU A 109 -0.21 23.30 -6.57
C LEU A 109 -1.05 23.38 -5.29
N ALA A 110 -1.27 24.57 -4.74
CA ALA A 110 -2.11 24.80 -3.57
C ALA A 110 -3.44 24.05 -3.67
N GLY A 111 -3.73 23.24 -2.64
CA GLY A 111 -4.94 22.42 -2.55
C GLY A 111 -5.02 21.22 -3.50
N LYS A 112 -3.98 20.93 -4.29
CA LYS A 112 -3.93 19.76 -5.19
C LYS A 112 -3.10 18.60 -4.65
N VAL A 113 -2.23 18.87 -3.66
CA VAL A 113 -1.40 17.86 -3.01
C VAL A 113 -2.13 17.31 -1.78
N CYS A 114 -2.10 15.99 -1.64
CA CYS A 114 -2.53 15.29 -0.43
C CYS A 114 -1.37 14.45 0.12
N HIS A 115 -1.09 14.55 1.41
CA HIS A 115 -0.06 13.75 2.08
C HIS A 115 -0.61 12.39 2.48
N GLY A 116 0.02 11.31 2.03
CA GLY A 116 -0.40 9.94 2.34
C GLY A 116 0.04 9.51 3.72
N THR A 117 -0.82 8.78 4.43
CA THR A 117 -0.38 8.03 5.62
C THR A 117 0.58 6.91 5.19
N HIS A 118 1.68 6.71 5.91
CA HIS A 118 2.67 5.67 5.63
C HIS A 118 3.31 5.16 6.93
N ARG A 119 3.77 3.91 6.93
CA ARG A 119 4.60 3.37 8.03
C ARG A 119 5.94 4.10 8.12
N ASN A 120 6.43 4.35 9.33
CA ASN A 120 7.62 5.18 9.55
C ASN A 120 7.46 6.55 8.88
N TRP A 121 6.42 7.29 9.27
CA TRP A 121 6.14 8.65 8.83
C TRP A 121 5.31 9.37 9.91
N SER A 122 5.27 10.71 9.89
CA SER A 122 4.51 11.51 10.88
C SER A 122 3.03 11.11 10.97
N PHE A 123 2.45 10.60 9.88
CA PHE A 123 1.05 10.14 9.82
C PHE A 123 0.84 8.64 10.02
N PHE A 124 1.80 7.95 10.64
CA PHE A 124 1.61 6.54 11.03
C PHE A 124 0.69 6.38 12.25
N SER A 125 0.78 7.30 13.22
CA SER A 125 -0.10 7.30 14.39
C SER A 125 -1.34 8.14 14.11
N PRO A 126 -2.57 7.62 14.31
CA PRO A 126 -3.78 8.39 14.14
C PRO A 126 -3.85 9.57 15.13
N TYR A 127 -3.29 9.41 16.33
CA TYR A 127 -3.23 10.47 17.34
C TYR A 127 -2.30 11.61 16.93
N ASN A 128 -1.10 11.28 16.44
CA ASN A 128 -0.16 12.30 15.94
C ASN A 128 -0.75 13.01 14.72
N THR A 129 -1.40 12.27 13.83
CA THR A 129 -2.09 12.82 12.67
C THR A 129 -3.16 13.82 13.09
N ALA A 130 -4.00 13.47 14.07
CA ALA A 130 -5.01 14.38 14.60
C ALA A 130 -4.37 15.66 15.16
N THR A 131 -3.34 15.53 16.01
CA THR A 131 -2.64 16.69 16.60
C THR A 131 -2.00 17.59 15.53
N ILE A 132 -1.35 17.02 14.50
CA ILE A 132 -0.76 17.78 13.41
C ILE A 132 -1.85 18.49 12.60
N LEU A 133 -2.96 17.83 12.28
CA LEU A 133 -4.07 18.42 11.51
C LEU A 133 -4.80 19.52 12.29
N THR A 134 -4.82 19.47 13.62
CA THR A 134 -5.35 20.60 14.41
C THR A 134 -4.48 21.84 14.31
N GLN A 135 -3.17 21.67 14.09
CA GLN A 135 -2.21 22.78 13.93
C GLN A 135 -2.09 23.24 12.48
N VAL A 136 -2.32 22.36 11.50
CA VAL A 136 -2.26 22.64 10.06
C VAL A 136 -3.57 22.23 9.37
N PRO A 137 -4.68 22.95 9.60
CA PRO A 137 -6.02 22.53 9.14
C PRO A 137 -6.20 22.57 7.62
N GLU A 138 -5.37 23.32 6.90
CA GLU A 138 -5.40 23.39 5.43
C GLU A 138 -4.79 22.15 4.76
N LEU A 139 -4.06 21.33 5.51
CA LEU A 139 -3.36 20.17 5.00
C LEU A 139 -4.33 19.08 4.57
N LYS A 140 -4.22 18.64 3.32
CA LYS A 140 -5.00 17.50 2.83
C LYS A 140 -4.24 16.21 3.06
N VAL A 141 -4.90 15.22 3.65
CA VAL A 141 -4.32 13.90 3.91
C VAL A 141 -5.08 12.82 3.14
N THR A 142 -4.35 11.86 2.59
CA THR A 142 -4.93 10.63 2.03
C THR A 142 -4.71 9.49 3.01
N LEU A 143 -5.80 8.88 3.47
CA LEU A 143 -5.75 7.74 4.36
C LEU A 143 -5.47 6.46 3.58
N ASP A 144 -4.26 5.94 3.73
CA ASP A 144 -3.83 4.61 3.29
C ASP A 144 -3.91 3.66 4.49
N ILE A 145 -5.08 3.01 4.62
CA ILE A 145 -5.45 2.14 5.75
C ILE A 145 -4.53 0.91 5.82
N SER A 146 -3.90 0.52 4.71
CA SER A 146 -3.02 -0.65 4.65
C SER A 146 -1.82 -0.57 5.60
N HIS A 147 -1.41 0.63 6.02
CA HIS A 147 -0.34 0.80 7.01
C HIS A 147 -0.78 0.56 8.46
N HIS A 148 -2.08 0.60 8.73
CA HIS A 148 -2.66 0.46 10.07
C HIS A 148 -3.21 -0.96 10.32
N VAL A 149 -3.17 -1.82 9.31
CA VAL A 149 -3.72 -3.17 9.34
C VAL A 149 -2.64 -4.13 8.83
N GLY A 150 -2.36 -5.18 9.60
CA GLY A 150 -1.52 -6.26 9.09
C GLY A 150 -2.27 -6.99 7.96
N HIS A 151 -1.69 -7.07 6.76
CA HIS A 151 -2.27 -7.85 5.66
C HIS A 151 -1.42 -9.07 5.34
N ILE A 152 -2.03 -10.24 5.31
CA ILE A 152 -1.35 -11.51 5.08
C ILE A 152 -1.87 -12.14 3.79
N HIS A 153 -0.94 -12.40 2.86
CA HIS A 153 -1.18 -13.29 1.73
C HIS A 153 -1.07 -14.74 2.25
N ALA A 154 -2.20 -15.33 2.62
CA ALA A 154 -2.27 -16.59 3.36
C ALA A 154 -2.17 -17.83 2.45
N GLY A 155 -1.05 -17.93 1.72
CA GLY A 155 -0.74 -19.10 0.90
C GLY A 155 0.16 -20.10 1.62
N VAL A 156 -0.12 -21.39 1.46
CA VAL A 156 0.78 -22.47 1.88
C VAL A 156 1.85 -22.66 0.80
N GLY A 157 3.12 -22.68 1.18
CA GLY A 157 4.24 -23.04 0.29
C GLY A 157 4.58 -24.54 0.38
N THR A 158 5.46 -25.00 -0.49
CA THR A 158 6.08 -26.33 -0.42
C THR A 158 7.59 -26.20 -0.20
N THR A 159 8.29 -27.30 0.05
CA THR A 159 9.77 -27.28 0.14
C THR A 159 10.44 -26.75 -1.13
N GLN A 160 9.82 -26.91 -2.30
CA GLN A 160 10.42 -26.58 -3.60
C GLN A 160 9.77 -25.36 -4.29
N ALA A 161 8.67 -24.83 -3.75
CA ALA A 161 7.94 -23.71 -4.36
C ALA A 161 7.27 -22.83 -3.32
N SER A 162 7.24 -21.52 -3.58
CA SER A 162 6.58 -20.54 -2.70
C SER A 162 5.06 -20.69 -2.63
N LYS A 163 4.45 -21.42 -3.57
CA LYS A 163 3.01 -21.70 -3.60
C LYS A 163 2.75 -23.20 -3.77
N CYS A 164 1.93 -23.74 -2.89
CA CYS A 164 1.33 -25.06 -3.00
C CYS A 164 0.14 -25.00 -3.99
N PRO A 165 0.08 -25.88 -5.00
CA PRO A 165 -1.02 -25.89 -5.97
C PRO A 165 -2.38 -26.24 -5.36
N ASP A 166 -2.39 -27.13 -4.36
CA ASP A 166 -3.59 -27.57 -3.64
C ASP A 166 -3.24 -28.04 -2.21
N PRO A 167 -3.25 -27.15 -1.20
CA PRO A 167 -2.99 -27.51 0.19
C PRO A 167 -4.05 -28.39 0.86
N THR A 168 -5.16 -28.68 0.19
CA THR A 168 -6.14 -29.65 0.69
C THR A 168 -5.74 -31.08 0.37
N ASN A 169 -4.84 -31.28 -0.60
CA ASN A 169 -4.30 -32.59 -0.92
C ASN A 169 -3.47 -33.14 0.25
N PRO A 170 -3.72 -34.38 0.71
CA PRO A 170 -3.01 -34.99 1.83
C PRO A 170 -1.48 -35.00 1.69
N VAL A 171 -0.95 -34.96 0.45
CA VAL A 171 0.49 -34.92 0.21
C VAL A 171 1.16 -33.69 0.84
N PHE A 172 0.41 -32.61 1.06
CA PHE A 172 0.90 -31.36 1.66
C PHE A 172 0.46 -31.19 3.13
N ASP A 173 0.07 -32.27 3.81
CA ASP A 173 -0.39 -32.22 5.19
C ASP A 173 0.68 -31.64 6.14
N LEU A 174 1.95 -31.92 5.87
CA LEU A 174 3.07 -31.40 6.67
C LEU A 174 3.21 -29.89 6.51
N GLU A 175 3.18 -29.38 5.28
CA GLU A 175 3.27 -27.95 4.98
C GLU A 175 2.04 -27.20 5.48
N ARG A 176 0.86 -27.80 5.39
CA ARG A 176 -0.38 -27.23 5.95
C ARG A 176 -0.30 -27.12 7.47
N GLN A 177 0.18 -28.16 8.15
CA GLN A 177 0.38 -28.14 9.61
C GLN A 177 1.44 -27.11 10.03
N PHE A 178 2.52 -26.99 9.26
CA PHE A 178 3.54 -25.98 9.49
C PHE A 178 2.96 -24.56 9.41
N PHE A 179 2.21 -24.25 8.35
CA PHE A 179 1.55 -22.96 8.19
C PHE A 179 0.62 -22.65 9.39
N GLY A 180 -0.24 -23.59 9.77
CA GLY A 180 -1.18 -23.40 10.87
C GLY A 180 -0.54 -23.21 12.24
N LYS A 181 0.60 -23.86 12.52
CA LYS A 181 1.28 -23.79 13.81
C LYS A 181 2.27 -22.63 13.92
N GLN A 182 3.03 -22.35 12.86
CA GLN A 182 4.18 -21.43 12.92
C GLN A 182 3.87 -20.04 12.40
N VAL A 183 3.02 -19.90 11.39
CA VAL A 183 2.73 -18.57 10.81
C VAL A 183 1.71 -17.86 11.67
N ILE A 184 0.64 -18.54 12.08
CA ILE A 184 -0.49 -17.93 12.80
C ILE A 184 -0.11 -17.51 14.23
N THR A 185 0.85 -18.19 14.86
CA THR A 185 1.32 -17.87 16.22
C THR A 185 2.27 -16.68 16.28
N GLN A 186 2.80 -16.21 15.14
CA GLN A 186 3.75 -15.10 15.10
C GLN A 186 3.09 -13.72 15.09
N PHE A 187 1.77 -13.64 14.92
CA PHE A 187 1.10 -12.37 14.81
C PHE A 187 0.58 -11.86 16.15
N ASP A 188 0.64 -10.54 16.30
CA ASP A 188 0.06 -9.84 17.44
C ASP A 188 -1.46 -9.81 17.32
N LYS A 189 -2.12 -10.73 18.05
CA LYS A 189 -3.58 -10.88 18.11
C LYS A 189 -4.31 -9.65 18.68
N SER A 190 -3.59 -8.72 19.32
CA SER A 190 -4.19 -7.48 19.82
C SER A 190 -4.50 -6.47 18.72
N LYS A 191 -3.98 -6.69 17.50
CA LYS A 191 -4.13 -5.77 16.37
C LYS A 191 -5.05 -6.34 15.28
N PRO A 192 -5.85 -5.50 14.60
CA PRO A 192 -6.65 -5.95 13.47
C PRO A 192 -5.75 -6.43 12.34
N ILE A 193 -5.97 -7.67 11.91
CA ILE A 193 -5.29 -8.31 10.78
C ILE A 193 -6.33 -8.67 9.73
N THR A 194 -5.95 -8.53 8.48
CA THR A 194 -6.70 -9.02 7.33
C THR A 194 -5.84 -10.07 6.63
N PHE A 195 -6.49 -11.08 6.05
CA PHE A 195 -5.79 -12.08 5.28
C PHE A 195 -6.58 -12.42 4.03
N VAL A 196 -5.87 -12.80 2.97
CA VAL A 196 -6.44 -13.35 1.76
C VAL A 196 -5.59 -14.54 1.34
N PRO A 197 -6.14 -15.76 1.29
CA PRO A 197 -5.46 -16.86 0.64
C PRO A 197 -5.44 -16.60 -0.87
N GLU A 198 -4.27 -16.68 -1.49
CA GLU A 198 -4.10 -16.36 -2.92
C GLU A 198 -3.56 -17.53 -3.72
N TYR A 199 -4.45 -18.18 -4.47
CA TYR A 199 -4.11 -19.18 -5.46
C TYR A 199 -4.17 -18.56 -6.86
N GLY A 200 -3.12 -18.79 -7.65
CA GLY A 200 -2.99 -18.22 -8.98
C GLY A 200 -3.71 -19.08 -10.03
N PRO A 201 -4.03 -18.52 -11.21
CA PRO A 201 -4.45 -19.32 -12.35
C PRO A 201 -3.33 -20.27 -12.81
N PHE A 202 -3.64 -21.20 -13.71
CA PHE A 202 -2.65 -22.05 -14.38
C PHE A 202 -1.44 -21.22 -14.85
N PRO A 203 -0.18 -21.63 -14.60
CA PRO A 203 0.28 -22.97 -14.16
C PRO A 203 0.34 -23.19 -12.65
N TYR A 204 -0.11 -22.23 -11.84
CA TYR A 204 -0.02 -22.32 -10.37
C TYR A 204 -1.20 -23.05 -9.72
N HIS A 205 -2.28 -23.25 -10.48
CA HIS A 205 -3.44 -24.03 -10.06
C HIS A 205 -3.29 -25.50 -10.45
N ALA A 206 -3.74 -26.41 -9.58
CA ALA A 206 -3.70 -27.83 -9.87
C ALA A 206 -4.48 -28.18 -11.15
N ILE A 207 -3.82 -28.91 -12.06
CA ILE A 207 -4.44 -29.41 -13.29
C ILE A 207 -5.54 -30.42 -12.92
N GLY A 208 -6.74 -30.22 -13.45
CA GLY A 208 -7.88 -31.10 -13.16
C GLY A 208 -8.59 -30.83 -11.83
N SER A 209 -8.30 -29.70 -11.16
CA SER A 209 -9.07 -29.28 -9.98
C SER A 209 -10.54 -29.07 -10.31
N VAL A 210 -11.41 -29.54 -9.42
CA VAL A 210 -12.87 -29.38 -9.51
C VAL A 210 -13.27 -27.91 -9.32
N PHE A 211 -12.45 -27.14 -8.62
CA PHE A 211 -12.70 -25.73 -8.31
C PHE A 211 -11.85 -24.82 -9.16
N SER A 212 -12.37 -23.64 -9.51
CA SER A 212 -11.54 -22.56 -10.01
C SER A 212 -10.60 -22.05 -8.92
N PHE A 213 -9.51 -21.38 -9.30
CA PHE A 213 -8.55 -20.79 -8.35
C PHE A 213 -9.21 -19.80 -7.38
N SER A 214 -10.26 -19.09 -7.81
CA SER A 214 -11.03 -18.16 -6.97
C SER A 214 -11.91 -18.89 -5.96
N GLU A 215 -12.66 -19.91 -6.38
CA GLU A 215 -13.49 -20.72 -5.48
C GLU A 215 -12.65 -21.47 -4.44
N PHE A 216 -11.47 -21.94 -4.87
CA PHE A 216 -10.52 -22.58 -3.99
C PHE A 216 -9.95 -21.61 -2.94
N ALA A 217 -9.63 -20.38 -3.34
CA ALA A 217 -9.24 -19.32 -2.41
C ALA A 217 -10.36 -19.01 -1.39
N ASP A 218 -11.61 -18.87 -1.82
CA ASP A 218 -12.75 -18.61 -0.93
C ASP A 218 -12.96 -19.74 0.09
N LYS A 219 -12.81 -20.99 -0.35
CA LYS A 219 -12.91 -22.18 0.51
C LYS A 219 -11.80 -22.21 1.56
N GLU A 220 -10.57 -21.97 1.15
CA GLU A 220 -9.43 -21.86 2.06
C GLU A 220 -9.59 -20.67 3.01
N GLY A 221 -10.17 -19.57 2.55
CA GLY A 221 -10.46 -18.40 3.39
C GLY A 221 -11.39 -18.76 4.54
N SER A 222 -12.46 -19.49 4.22
CA SER A 222 -13.42 -19.99 5.21
C SER A 222 -12.78 -20.96 6.21
N ARG A 223 -11.84 -21.80 5.76
CA ARG A 223 -11.10 -22.74 6.63
C ARG A 223 -10.12 -22.03 7.57
N LEU A 224 -9.47 -20.96 7.09
CA LEU A 224 -8.46 -20.21 7.84
C LEU A 224 -9.09 -19.18 8.79
N GLN A 225 -10.31 -18.69 8.51
CA GLN A 225 -11.00 -17.68 9.31
C GLN A 225 -10.97 -17.96 10.82
N PRO A 226 -11.30 -19.18 11.30
CA PRO A 226 -11.31 -19.46 12.74
C PRO A 226 -9.93 -19.43 13.38
N LEU A 227 -8.85 -19.49 12.60
CA LEU A 227 -7.48 -19.43 13.10
C LEU A 227 -7.00 -17.99 13.30
N PHE A 228 -7.57 -17.03 12.55
CA PHE A 228 -7.25 -15.60 12.66
C PHE A 228 -8.18 -14.82 13.62
N GLU A 229 -9.29 -15.43 14.04
CA GLU A 229 -10.25 -14.84 14.99
C GLU A 229 -10.04 -15.27 16.45
N GLN A 230 -9.10 -16.19 16.72
CA GLN A 230 -8.69 -16.65 18.06
C GLN A 230 -7.64 -15.75 18.69
#